data_AF-A0A4P1QVG7-F1
#
_entry.id   AF-A0A4P1QVG7-F1
#
_cell.length_a   1.000
_cell.length_b   1.000
_cell.length_c   1.000
_cell.angle_alpha   90.00
_cell.angle_beta   90.00
_cell.angle_gamma   90.00
#
_symmetry.space_group_name_H-M   'P 1'
#
loop_
_entity.id
_entity.type
_entity.pdbx_description
1 polymer ?
#
loop_
_entity_poly.entity_id
_entity_poly.type
_entity_poly.pdbx_seq_one_letter_code
_entity_poly.pdbx_strand_id
1 'polypeptide(L)'
;MALSLSFLTTILLTLSSLPSLTLSSSSSTDSFVYIGCTQQQYTPNSAYETNINSLLTSLTNSATYSSYNHFSIVGGSTSHDVVYGLYQCRGDLAMPDCATCIAKAVTRVGDLCPQACGGAVQLEGCFIKYDNATFLGQEDKTVVLKKCGSSMGDNMGQRDMVLAALAGSGGAFRVGGSGQVKGMAQCSGDLSFGQCQDCVGEAIKRLKSDCGAADYGDMFLAKCYARYSANGAHAYSNKSHGKSGNGGEKKFAIIIGLLAGVAILVIFLLFLRRICEGQGLMRHAPWLMRLGAPISGPADAPWCARSDAPS
;
A
#
# COMPACT_ATOMS: atom_id res chain seq x y z
N MET A 1 -27.97 41.28 -7.55
CA MET A 1 -27.80 39.94 -8.17
C MET A 1 -26.36 39.65 -8.62
N ALA A 2 -25.53 40.63 -9.01
CA ALA A 2 -24.14 40.37 -9.41
C ALA A 2 -23.20 39.94 -8.26
N LEU A 3 -23.44 40.43 -7.03
CA LEU A 3 -22.62 40.10 -5.86
C LEU A 3 -22.75 38.64 -5.39
N SER A 4 -23.88 37.96 -5.65
CA SER A 4 -24.07 36.56 -5.25
C SER A 4 -23.35 35.59 -6.19
N LEU A 5 -23.18 35.96 -7.46
CA LEU A 5 -22.49 35.13 -8.45
C LEU A 5 -20.98 35.10 -8.21
N SER A 6 -20.38 36.25 -7.87
CA SER A 6 -18.95 36.35 -7.54
C SER A 6 -18.58 35.65 -6.22
N PHE A 7 -19.53 35.49 -5.29
CA PHE A 7 -19.31 34.75 -4.05
C PHE A 7 -19.42 33.24 -4.26
N LEU A 8 -20.30 32.80 -5.18
CA LEU A 8 -20.41 31.39 -5.55
C LEU A 8 -19.15 30.88 -6.25
N THR A 9 -18.55 31.71 -7.11
CA THR A 9 -17.35 31.33 -7.87
C THR A 9 -16.11 31.23 -6.99
N THR A 10 -15.95 32.10 -5.98
CA THR A 10 -14.84 32.02 -5.02
C THR A 10 -14.97 30.82 -4.07
N ILE A 11 -16.20 30.44 -3.70
CA ILE A 11 -16.46 29.21 -2.93
C ILE A 11 -16.11 27.95 -3.74
N LEU A 12 -16.48 27.89 -5.03
CA LEU A 12 -16.10 26.76 -5.89
C LEU A 12 -14.59 26.64 -6.09
N LEU A 13 -13.88 27.76 -6.25
CA LEU A 13 -12.41 27.79 -6.42
C LEU A 13 -11.64 27.43 -5.14
N THR A 14 -12.24 27.65 -3.97
CA THR A 14 -11.64 27.24 -2.68
C THR A 14 -11.93 25.78 -2.37
N LEU A 15 -13.08 25.23 -2.80
CA LEU A 15 -13.38 23.81 -2.66
C LEU A 15 -12.49 22.90 -3.52
N SER A 16 -12.02 23.38 -4.68
CA SER A 16 -11.15 22.62 -5.58
C SER A 16 -9.67 22.57 -5.15
N SER A 17 -9.28 23.38 -4.16
CA SER A 17 -7.92 23.43 -3.62
C SER A 17 -7.77 22.74 -2.26
N LEU A 18 -8.83 22.14 -1.71
CA LEU A 18 -8.68 21.26 -0.55
C LEU A 18 -7.95 19.97 -1.01
N PRO A 19 -6.78 19.65 -0.43
CA PRO A 19 -6.16 18.35 -0.68
C PRO A 19 -7.15 17.28 -0.21
N SER A 20 -7.47 16.34 -1.10
CA SER A 20 -8.25 15.16 -0.77
C SER A 20 -7.57 14.46 0.41
N LEU A 21 -8.17 14.56 1.59
CA LEU A 21 -7.80 13.73 2.74
C LEU A 21 -8.17 12.29 2.37
N THR A 22 -7.26 11.60 1.72
CA THR A 22 -7.35 10.16 1.55
C THR A 22 -7.21 9.56 2.94
N LEU A 23 -8.32 9.08 3.47
CA LEU A 23 -8.33 8.27 4.68
C LEU A 23 -7.74 6.91 4.31
N SER A 24 -6.41 6.81 4.28
CA SER A 24 -5.71 5.52 4.18
C SER A 24 -6.01 4.74 5.45
N SER A 25 -7.00 3.86 5.38
CA SER A 25 -7.14 2.78 6.34
C SER A 25 -5.92 1.88 6.16
N SER A 26 -4.92 2.04 7.03
CA SER A 26 -3.70 1.24 7.01
C SER A 26 -4.00 -0.19 7.46
N SER A 27 -4.59 -0.99 6.57
CA SER A 27 -4.32 -2.41 6.56
C SER A 27 -2.82 -2.53 6.22
N SER A 28 -1.98 -2.78 7.21
CA SER A 28 -0.53 -2.89 7.06
C SER A 28 -0.16 -4.06 6.14
N THR A 29 -0.08 -3.79 4.83
CA THR A 29 0.31 -4.74 3.77
C THR A 29 1.71 -5.31 3.97
N ASP A 30 2.48 -4.74 4.89
CA ASP A 30 3.83 -5.14 5.28
C ASP A 30 3.87 -6.03 6.54
N SER A 31 2.72 -6.40 7.09
CA SER A 31 2.67 -7.30 8.25
C SER A 31 3.17 -8.70 7.88
N PHE A 32 3.99 -9.27 8.76
CA PHE A 32 4.62 -10.57 8.55
C PHE A 32 3.61 -11.72 8.71
N VAL A 33 3.62 -12.67 7.77
CA VAL A 33 2.75 -13.86 7.80
C VAL A 33 3.54 -15.12 8.12
N TYR A 34 4.54 -15.46 7.29
CA TYR A 34 5.45 -16.59 7.52
C TYR A 34 6.78 -16.42 6.78
N ILE A 35 7.76 -17.23 7.17
CA ILE A 35 9.03 -17.42 6.46
C ILE A 35 9.38 -18.91 6.33
N GLY A 36 10.06 -19.28 5.26
CA GLY A 36 10.75 -20.56 5.12
C GLY A 36 12.13 -20.39 4.51
N CYS A 37 13.13 -21.09 5.05
CA CYS A 37 14.50 -21.11 4.55
C CYS A 37 14.93 -22.56 4.27
N THR A 38 15.73 -22.80 3.24
CA THR A 38 16.32 -24.11 3.00
C THR A 38 17.39 -24.43 4.05
N GLN A 39 17.59 -25.71 4.34
CA GLN A 39 18.70 -26.16 5.19
C GLN A 39 20.05 -26.09 4.48
N GLN A 40 20.06 -26.19 3.14
CA GLN A 40 21.27 -26.03 2.34
C GLN A 40 21.74 -24.57 2.43
N GLN A 41 23.03 -24.39 2.70
CA GLN A 41 23.68 -23.10 2.77
C GLN A 41 24.67 -22.91 1.62
N TYR A 42 24.80 -21.69 1.13
CA TYR A 42 25.82 -21.32 0.16
C TYR A 42 27.09 -20.81 0.86
N THR A 43 28.21 -20.82 0.14
CA THR A 43 29.48 -20.29 0.66
C THR A 43 29.50 -18.76 0.50
N PRO A 44 29.88 -17.99 1.54
CA PRO A 44 29.99 -16.53 1.44
C PRO A 44 30.98 -16.09 0.35
N ASN A 45 30.70 -14.97 -0.31
CA ASN A 45 31.43 -14.41 -1.44
C ASN A 45 31.47 -15.33 -2.68
N SER A 46 30.47 -16.21 -2.83
CA SER A 46 30.35 -17.08 -4.00
C SER A 46 29.66 -16.39 -5.19
N ALA A 47 29.79 -17.00 -6.37
CA ALA A 47 28.98 -16.63 -7.54
C ALA A 47 27.48 -16.77 -7.24
N TYR A 48 27.08 -17.83 -6.53
CA TYR A 48 25.70 -18.03 -6.09
C TYR A 48 25.15 -16.89 -5.24
N GLU A 49 25.90 -16.40 -4.25
CA GLU A 49 25.50 -15.23 -3.45
C GLU A 49 25.31 -13.98 -4.33
N THR A 50 26.23 -13.76 -5.27
CA THR A 50 26.13 -12.65 -6.23
C THR A 50 24.87 -12.77 -7.11
N ASN A 51 24.53 -13.99 -7.51
CA ASN A 51 23.33 -14.28 -8.29
C ASN A 51 22.05 -14.07 -7.47
N ILE A 52 22.02 -14.43 -6.18
CA ILE A 52 20.90 -14.10 -5.28
C ILE A 52 20.74 -12.58 -5.19
N ASN A 53 21.82 -11.83 -4.95
CA ASN A 53 21.74 -10.37 -4.83
C ASN A 53 21.22 -9.72 -6.13
N SER A 54 21.66 -10.23 -7.28
CA SER A 54 21.17 -9.79 -8.59
C SER A 54 19.68 -10.11 -8.77
N LEU A 55 19.27 -11.32 -8.41
CA LEU A 55 17.87 -11.75 -8.45
C LEU A 55 16.98 -10.87 -7.58
N LEU A 56 17.33 -10.67 -6.31
CA LEU A 56 16.55 -9.85 -5.37
C LEU A 56 16.42 -8.41 -5.87
N THR A 57 17.49 -7.86 -6.46
CA THR A 57 17.47 -6.55 -7.12
C THR A 57 16.50 -6.52 -8.32
N SER A 58 16.50 -7.56 -9.15
CA SER A 58 15.55 -7.70 -10.27
C SER A 58 14.10 -7.78 -9.80
N LEU A 59 13.82 -8.51 -8.70
CA LEU A 59 12.47 -8.57 -8.10
C LEU A 59 12.00 -7.17 -7.67
N THR A 60 12.82 -6.43 -6.92
CA THR A 60 12.48 -5.08 -6.45
C THR A 60 12.26 -4.10 -7.60
N ASN A 61 13.16 -4.09 -8.60
CA ASN A 61 13.02 -3.19 -9.75
C ASN A 61 11.76 -3.49 -10.57
N SER A 62 11.47 -4.78 -10.80
CA SER A 62 10.31 -5.18 -11.58
C SER A 62 8.99 -4.90 -10.88
N ALA A 63 8.94 -4.95 -9.55
CA ALA A 63 7.74 -4.70 -8.75
C ALA A 63 7.19 -3.28 -8.89
N THR A 64 7.95 -2.36 -9.51
CA THR A 64 7.48 -1.01 -9.88
C THR A 64 6.46 -1.06 -11.03
N TYR A 65 6.51 -2.09 -11.88
CA TYR A 65 5.75 -2.15 -13.15
C TYR A 65 4.82 -3.36 -13.27
N SER A 66 5.04 -4.42 -12.49
CA SER A 66 4.20 -5.62 -12.51
C SER A 66 3.88 -6.11 -11.09
N SER A 67 2.70 -6.69 -10.90
CA SER A 67 2.29 -7.33 -9.65
C SER A 67 2.82 -8.76 -9.52
N TYR A 68 3.40 -9.31 -10.58
CA TYR A 68 4.02 -10.62 -10.62
C TYR A 68 5.14 -10.64 -11.66
N ASN A 69 6.28 -11.25 -11.30
CA ASN A 69 7.29 -11.62 -12.28
C ASN A 69 8.15 -12.76 -11.73
N HIS A 70 8.89 -13.41 -12.62
CA HIS A 70 9.88 -14.40 -12.26
C HIS A 70 11.18 -14.15 -13.03
N PHE A 71 12.28 -14.63 -12.46
CA PHE A 71 13.62 -14.51 -13.04
C PHE A 71 14.37 -15.81 -12.82
N SER A 72 15.29 -16.08 -13.75
CA SER A 72 16.28 -17.15 -13.63
C SER A 72 17.63 -16.52 -13.90
N ILE A 73 18.48 -16.45 -12.88
CA ILE A 73 19.83 -15.92 -13.03
C ILE A 73 20.75 -17.11 -13.23
N VAL A 74 21.25 -17.24 -14.46
CA VAL A 74 22.26 -18.22 -14.85
C VAL A 74 23.59 -17.46 -14.91
N GLY A 75 24.37 -17.52 -13.84
CA GLY A 75 25.69 -16.90 -13.75
C GLY A 75 26.68 -17.82 -13.07
N GLY A 76 27.96 -17.78 -13.42
CA GLY A 76 28.98 -18.71 -12.92
C GLY A 76 29.38 -19.77 -13.96
N SER A 77 30.32 -20.64 -13.57
CA SER A 77 30.86 -21.68 -14.46
C SER A 77 30.16 -23.04 -14.30
N THR A 78 29.28 -23.18 -13.29
CA THR A 78 28.64 -24.46 -12.97
C THR A 78 27.12 -24.33 -12.90
N SER A 79 26.42 -25.44 -13.11
CA SER A 79 24.97 -25.53 -12.94
C SER A 79 24.49 -25.31 -11.50
N HIS A 80 25.39 -25.32 -10.51
CA HIS A 80 25.07 -25.09 -9.10
C HIS A 80 24.92 -23.61 -8.76
N ASP A 81 25.29 -22.72 -9.68
CA ASP A 81 25.23 -21.28 -9.45
C ASP A 81 23.89 -20.66 -9.88
N VAL A 82 22.98 -21.44 -10.48
CA VAL A 82 21.68 -20.95 -10.98
C VAL A 82 20.72 -20.65 -9.83
N VAL A 83 20.06 -19.49 -9.89
CA VAL A 83 19.02 -19.10 -8.92
C VAL A 83 17.72 -18.81 -9.65
N TYR A 84 16.65 -19.44 -9.19
CA TYR A 84 15.28 -19.17 -9.64
C TYR A 84 14.57 -18.32 -8.60
N GLY A 85 13.76 -17.35 -9.04
CA GLY A 85 12.95 -16.57 -8.12
C GLY A 85 11.71 -16.00 -8.75
N LEU A 86 10.72 -15.72 -7.90
CA LEU A 86 9.53 -14.97 -8.26
C LEU A 86 9.11 -14.04 -7.13
N TYR A 87 8.29 -13.06 -7.49
CA TYR A 87 7.50 -12.32 -6.53
C TYR A 87 6.04 -12.26 -6.99
N GLN A 88 5.14 -12.09 -6.01
CA GLN A 88 3.72 -11.93 -6.24
C GLN A 88 3.16 -10.93 -5.23
N CYS A 89 2.71 -9.78 -5.71
CA CYS A 89 1.89 -8.87 -4.93
C CYS A 89 0.44 -9.33 -4.87
N ARG A 90 -0.27 -8.91 -3.83
CA ARG A 90 -1.71 -9.10 -3.73
C ARG A 90 -2.41 -8.35 -4.86
N GLY A 91 -3.39 -8.99 -5.48
CA GLY A 91 -3.95 -8.51 -6.76
C GLY A 91 -4.73 -7.19 -6.71
N ASP A 92 -5.03 -6.68 -5.51
CA ASP A 92 -5.70 -5.40 -5.26
C ASP A 92 -4.74 -4.24 -4.96
N LEU A 93 -3.43 -4.47 -4.90
CA LEU A 93 -2.46 -3.41 -4.57
C LEU A 93 -2.15 -2.52 -5.77
N ALA A 94 -2.04 -1.22 -5.50
CA ALA A 94 -1.45 -0.28 -6.44
C ALA A 94 0.06 -0.57 -6.59
N MET A 95 0.62 -0.25 -7.75
CA MET A 95 2.03 -0.53 -8.06
C MET A 95 3.04 0.06 -7.05
N PRO A 96 2.86 1.28 -6.52
CA PRO A 96 3.75 1.81 -5.47
C PRO A 96 3.72 1.00 -4.16
N ASP A 97 2.53 0.50 -3.77
CA ASP A 97 2.37 -0.33 -2.57
C ASP A 97 2.96 -1.72 -2.78
N CYS A 98 2.80 -2.28 -3.98
CA CYS A 98 3.45 -3.52 -4.39
C CYS A 98 4.98 -3.40 -4.30
N ALA A 99 5.57 -2.38 -4.94
CA ALA A 99 7.01 -2.13 -4.88
C ALA A 99 7.52 -1.99 -3.44
N THR A 100 6.79 -1.25 -2.61
CA THR A 100 7.11 -1.08 -1.18
C THR A 100 7.05 -2.41 -0.42
N CYS A 101 6.04 -3.24 -0.67
CA CYS A 101 5.92 -4.55 -0.04
C CYS A 101 7.07 -5.48 -0.45
N ILE A 102 7.40 -5.53 -1.74
CA ILE A 102 8.50 -6.38 -2.25
C ILE A 102 9.84 -5.93 -1.68
N ALA A 103 10.12 -4.63 -1.63
CA ALA A 103 11.34 -4.12 -1.01
C ALA A 103 11.46 -4.58 0.46
N LYS A 104 10.37 -4.49 1.22
CA LYS A 104 10.33 -4.98 2.61
C LYS A 104 10.51 -6.50 2.70
N ALA A 105 9.85 -7.27 1.84
CA ALA A 105 10.00 -8.72 1.82
C ALA A 105 11.44 -9.15 1.51
N VAL A 106 12.11 -8.45 0.59
CA VAL A 106 13.53 -8.66 0.25
C VAL A 106 14.44 -8.38 1.45
N THR A 107 14.22 -7.27 2.16
CA THR A 107 14.96 -7.01 3.41
C THR A 107 14.73 -8.13 4.44
N ARG A 108 13.48 -8.54 4.65
CA ARG A 108 13.13 -9.60 5.62
C ARG A 108 13.76 -10.94 5.29
N VAL A 109 13.79 -11.34 4.01
CA VAL A 109 14.39 -12.64 3.65
C VAL A 109 15.90 -12.63 3.83
N GLY A 110 16.57 -11.50 3.59
CA GLY A 110 17.99 -11.33 3.87
C GLY A 110 18.32 -11.44 5.36
N ASP A 111 17.50 -10.80 6.21
CA ASP A 111 17.69 -10.81 7.67
C ASP A 111 17.42 -12.20 8.30
N LEU A 112 16.40 -12.90 7.79
CA LEU A 112 15.83 -14.08 8.45
C LEU A 112 16.24 -15.42 7.80
N CYS A 113 16.71 -15.42 6.55
CA CYS A 113 17.30 -16.59 5.88
C CYS A 113 18.79 -16.33 5.53
N PRO A 114 19.66 -16.05 6.51
CA PRO A 114 21.07 -15.81 6.23
C PRO A 114 21.71 -17.06 5.60
N GLN A 115 22.46 -16.86 4.52
CA GLN A 115 23.23 -17.90 3.83
C GLN A 115 22.42 -19.08 3.28
N ALA A 116 21.09 -19.05 3.29
CA ALA A 116 20.26 -20.13 2.77
C ALA A 116 20.26 -20.14 1.24
N CYS A 117 20.34 -21.33 0.63
CA CYS A 117 20.22 -21.47 -0.83
C CYS A 117 18.83 -21.09 -1.35
N GLY A 118 17.79 -21.26 -0.56
CA GLY A 118 16.44 -20.82 -0.88
C GLY A 118 15.76 -20.16 0.31
N GLY A 119 14.89 -19.20 0.01
CA GLY A 119 14.16 -18.42 1.00
C GLY A 119 12.80 -18.00 0.45
N ALA A 120 11.79 -18.01 1.31
CA ALA A 120 10.43 -17.59 1.00
C ALA A 120 9.86 -16.73 2.12
N VAL A 121 9.34 -15.55 1.79
CA VAL A 121 8.70 -14.64 2.75
C VAL A 121 7.32 -14.26 2.26
N GLN A 122 6.32 -14.44 3.11
CA GLN A 122 4.97 -13.95 2.90
C GLN A 122 4.69 -12.80 3.87
N LEU A 123 4.36 -11.64 3.30
CA LEU A 123 3.74 -10.51 3.99
C LEU A 123 2.25 -10.44 3.59
N GLU A 124 1.46 -9.64 4.31
CA GLU A 124 0.02 -9.46 4.04
C GLU A 124 -0.29 -8.96 2.62
N GLY A 125 0.64 -8.24 2.00
CA GLY A 125 0.51 -7.65 0.67
C GLY A 125 1.33 -8.33 -0.43
N CYS A 126 2.27 -9.22 -0.11
CA CYS A 126 3.15 -9.79 -1.12
C CYS A 126 3.90 -11.04 -0.65
N PHE A 127 4.41 -11.78 -1.62
CA PHE A 127 5.21 -12.98 -1.47
C PHE A 127 6.46 -12.89 -2.34
N ILE A 128 7.59 -13.35 -1.81
CA ILE A 128 8.79 -13.62 -2.60
C ILE A 128 9.27 -15.05 -2.30
N LYS A 129 9.83 -15.71 -3.30
CA LYS A 129 10.55 -16.97 -3.13
C LYS A 129 11.73 -17.02 -4.08
N TYR A 130 12.87 -17.51 -3.60
CA TYR A 130 14.00 -17.93 -4.41
C TYR A 130 14.49 -19.30 -3.98
N ASP A 131 15.15 -20.02 -4.90
CA ASP A 131 15.69 -21.37 -4.66
C ASP A 131 16.74 -21.72 -5.75
N ASN A 132 17.62 -22.68 -5.46
CA ASN A 132 18.54 -23.24 -6.48
C ASN A 132 17.85 -24.32 -7.33
N ALA A 133 16.86 -25.01 -6.75
CA ALA A 133 16.02 -25.96 -7.47
C ALA A 133 14.88 -25.23 -8.19
N THR A 134 14.59 -25.62 -9.44
CA THR A 134 13.46 -25.03 -10.15
C THR A 134 12.13 -25.43 -9.52
N PHE A 135 11.30 -24.43 -9.25
CA PHE A 135 9.93 -24.57 -8.74
C PHE A 135 8.92 -23.83 -9.63
N LEU A 136 9.37 -23.18 -10.71
CA LEU A 136 8.54 -22.37 -11.60
C LEU A 136 7.64 -23.27 -12.47
N GLY A 137 6.36 -22.94 -12.57
CA GLY A 137 5.36 -23.70 -13.34
C GLY A 137 4.93 -25.03 -12.71
N GLN A 138 5.45 -25.36 -11.54
CA GLN A 138 5.16 -26.62 -10.85
C GLN A 138 4.04 -26.40 -9.82
N GLU A 139 3.03 -27.28 -9.84
CA GLU A 139 1.98 -27.27 -8.81
C GLU A 139 2.55 -27.82 -7.50
N ASP A 140 2.33 -27.11 -6.40
CA ASP A 140 2.64 -27.57 -5.05
C ASP A 140 1.54 -27.13 -4.08
N LYS A 141 0.84 -28.13 -3.52
CA LYS A 141 -0.29 -27.98 -2.59
C LYS A 141 0.11 -28.31 -1.15
N THR A 142 1.40 -28.37 -0.84
CA THR A 142 1.90 -28.57 0.51
C THR A 142 1.45 -27.43 1.42
N VAL A 143 0.89 -27.75 2.59
CA VAL A 143 0.49 -26.73 3.57
C VAL A 143 1.74 -26.10 4.17
N VAL A 144 1.84 -24.77 4.04
CA VAL A 144 2.92 -23.97 4.61
C VAL A 144 2.48 -23.29 5.90
N LEU A 145 1.26 -22.76 5.93
CA LEU A 145 0.68 -22.13 7.12
C LEU A 145 -0.81 -22.45 7.21
N LYS A 146 -1.23 -22.82 8.42
CA LYS A 146 -2.64 -22.86 8.81
C LYS A 146 -2.82 -22.07 10.10
N LYS A 147 -3.77 -21.13 10.11
CA LYS A 147 -4.25 -20.47 11.33
C LYS A 147 -5.78 -20.45 11.32
N CYS A 148 -6.39 -20.76 12.45
CA CYS A 148 -7.84 -20.68 12.62
C CYS A 148 -8.13 -19.82 13.85
N GLY A 149 -9.15 -19.00 13.75
CA GLY A 149 -9.60 -18.15 14.83
C GLY A 149 -10.42 -18.87 15.90
N SER A 150 -11.01 -18.07 16.79
CA SER A 150 -11.88 -18.60 17.86
C SER A 150 -13.28 -18.88 17.31
N SER A 151 -13.95 -19.88 17.87
CA SER A 151 -15.33 -20.21 17.48
C SER A 151 -16.30 -19.27 18.17
N MET A 152 -16.50 -18.06 17.63
CA MET A 152 -17.30 -17.01 18.27
C MET A 152 -18.61 -16.68 17.53
N GLY A 153 -19.00 -17.39 16.46
CA GLY A 153 -20.26 -17.06 15.79
C GLY A 153 -20.78 -18.04 14.74
N ASP A 154 -22.11 -18.06 14.62
CA ASP A 154 -22.90 -18.79 13.63
C ASP A 154 -22.86 -18.12 12.25
N ASN A 155 -21.66 -18.00 11.68
CA ASN A 155 -21.45 -17.48 10.31
C ASN A 155 -21.10 -18.59 9.31
N MET A 156 -21.37 -19.85 9.68
CA MET A 156 -20.94 -21.01 8.90
C MET A 156 -21.52 -21.00 7.48
N GLY A 157 -22.81 -20.64 7.36
CA GLY A 157 -23.49 -20.50 6.07
C GLY A 157 -22.90 -19.38 5.21
N GLN A 158 -22.71 -18.17 5.77
CA GLN A 158 -22.08 -17.06 5.04
C GLN A 158 -20.65 -17.39 4.61
N ARG A 159 -19.87 -18.02 5.50
CA ARG A 159 -18.52 -18.49 5.18
C ARG A 159 -18.53 -19.48 4.04
N ASP A 160 -19.39 -20.49 4.08
CA ASP A 160 -19.42 -21.51 3.05
C ASP A 160 -19.85 -20.96 1.69
N MET A 161 -20.73 -19.96 1.67
CA MET A 161 -21.05 -19.19 0.46
C MET A 161 -19.83 -18.41 -0.06
N VAL A 162 -19.11 -17.68 0.80
CA VAL A 162 -17.90 -16.93 0.40
C VAL A 162 -16.82 -17.88 -0.14
N LEU A 163 -16.55 -18.98 0.57
CA LEU A 163 -15.56 -19.96 0.15
C LEU A 163 -15.98 -20.68 -1.15
N ALA A 164 -17.27 -20.97 -1.36
CA ALA A 164 -17.74 -21.52 -2.63
C ALA A 164 -17.55 -20.54 -3.79
N ALA A 165 -17.81 -19.25 -3.57
CA ALA A 165 -17.56 -18.21 -4.59
C ALA A 165 -16.08 -18.10 -4.96
N LEU A 166 -15.17 -18.14 -3.96
CA LEU A 166 -13.73 -18.12 -4.20
C LEU A 166 -13.22 -19.39 -4.92
N ALA A 167 -13.87 -20.54 -4.68
CA ALA A 167 -13.57 -21.79 -5.35
C ALA A 167 -14.08 -21.82 -6.80
N GLY A 168 -14.95 -20.90 -7.22
CA GLY A 168 -15.42 -20.81 -8.61
C GLY A 168 -14.30 -20.45 -9.59
N SER A 169 -14.54 -20.59 -10.89
CA SER A 169 -13.59 -20.16 -11.91
C SER A 169 -13.34 -18.66 -11.82
N GLY A 170 -12.07 -18.25 -11.78
CA GLY A 170 -11.69 -16.83 -11.72
C GLY A 170 -10.21 -16.63 -11.99
N GLY A 171 -9.80 -15.36 -12.04
CA GLY A 171 -8.39 -14.99 -12.18
C GLY A 171 -7.53 -15.46 -11.00
N ALA A 172 -6.23 -15.14 -11.08
CA ALA A 172 -5.25 -15.55 -10.07
C ALA A 172 -5.55 -14.97 -8.67
N PHE A 173 -6.16 -13.79 -8.58
CA PHE A 173 -6.60 -13.18 -7.33
C PHE A 173 -8.13 -13.05 -7.30
N ARG A 174 -8.75 -13.46 -6.19
CA ARG A 174 -10.19 -13.56 -6.03
C ARG A 174 -10.58 -12.97 -4.68
N VAL A 175 -11.68 -12.23 -4.66
CA VAL A 175 -12.26 -11.66 -3.44
C VAL A 175 -13.76 -11.94 -3.43
N GLY A 176 -14.33 -12.11 -2.24
CA GLY A 176 -15.75 -12.38 -2.07
C GLY A 176 -16.23 -12.00 -0.68
N GLY A 177 -17.55 -11.81 -0.54
CA GLY A 177 -18.15 -11.46 0.74
C GLY A 177 -19.63 -11.82 0.80
N SER A 178 -20.10 -12.13 2.01
CA SER A 178 -21.50 -12.37 2.32
C SER A 178 -21.79 -11.93 3.75
N GLY A 179 -22.68 -10.95 3.91
CA GLY A 179 -22.93 -10.31 5.21
C GLY A 179 -21.64 -9.75 5.82
N GLN A 180 -21.28 -10.25 7.01
CA GLN A 180 -20.08 -9.84 7.74
C GLN A 180 -18.83 -10.66 7.39
N VAL A 181 -18.96 -11.70 6.56
CA VAL A 181 -17.84 -12.55 6.16
C VAL A 181 -17.24 -12.03 4.88
N LYS A 182 -15.92 -11.85 4.88
CA LYS A 182 -15.12 -11.54 3.70
C LYS A 182 -14.07 -12.61 3.52
N GLY A 183 -13.65 -12.82 2.27
CA GLY A 183 -12.58 -13.74 1.97
C GLY A 183 -11.83 -13.36 0.70
N MET A 184 -10.64 -13.90 0.59
CA MET A 184 -9.80 -13.78 -0.58
C MET A 184 -9.02 -15.06 -0.83
N ALA A 185 -8.71 -15.30 -2.09
CA ALA A 185 -7.84 -16.39 -2.50
C ALA A 185 -6.88 -15.88 -3.58
N GLN A 186 -5.66 -16.42 -3.59
CA GLN A 186 -4.68 -16.09 -4.61
C GLN A 186 -3.81 -17.28 -4.98
N CYS A 187 -3.56 -17.46 -6.27
CA CYS A 187 -2.55 -18.36 -6.82
C CYS A 187 -1.27 -17.60 -7.15
N SER A 188 -0.15 -18.31 -7.14
CA SER A 188 1.09 -17.81 -7.73
C SER A 188 0.93 -17.68 -9.25
N GLY A 189 1.45 -16.58 -9.80
CA GLY A 189 1.30 -16.25 -11.22
C GLY A 189 2.04 -17.19 -12.18
N ASP A 190 2.86 -18.12 -11.68
CA ASP A 190 3.53 -19.13 -12.50
C ASP A 190 2.66 -20.37 -12.77
N LEU A 191 1.52 -20.51 -12.09
CA LEU A 191 0.59 -21.60 -12.34
C LEU A 191 -0.27 -21.38 -13.57
N SER A 192 -0.55 -22.46 -14.31
CA SER A 192 -1.61 -22.46 -15.32
C SER A 192 -3.00 -22.26 -14.69
N PHE A 193 -4.00 -21.91 -15.50
CA PHE A 193 -5.38 -21.73 -15.02
C PHE A 193 -5.93 -22.96 -14.28
N GLY A 194 -5.69 -24.16 -14.81
CA GLY A 194 -6.12 -25.41 -14.17
C GLY A 194 -5.43 -25.66 -12.83
N GLN A 195 -4.10 -25.52 -12.78
CA GLN A 195 -3.33 -25.68 -11.55
C GLN A 195 -3.73 -24.64 -10.48
N CYS A 196 -4.00 -23.39 -10.89
CA CYS A 196 -4.49 -22.37 -9.97
C CYS A 196 -5.85 -22.76 -9.39
N GLN A 197 -6.78 -23.21 -10.24
CA GLN A 197 -8.10 -23.65 -9.83
C GLN A 197 -8.02 -24.82 -8.84
N ASP A 198 -7.17 -25.82 -9.12
CA ASP A 198 -6.97 -26.98 -8.26
C ASP A 198 -6.32 -26.62 -6.93
N CYS A 199 -5.30 -25.74 -6.93
CA CYS A 199 -4.63 -25.29 -5.72
C CYS A 199 -5.59 -24.53 -4.79
N VAL A 200 -6.32 -23.54 -5.32
CA VAL A 200 -7.28 -22.77 -4.52
C VAL A 200 -8.42 -23.66 -4.02
N GLY A 201 -8.89 -24.60 -4.84
CA GLY A 201 -9.87 -25.60 -4.42
C GLY A 201 -9.39 -26.43 -3.21
N GLU A 202 -8.16 -26.91 -3.23
CA GLU A 202 -7.56 -27.65 -2.11
C GLU A 202 -7.39 -26.77 -0.86
N ALA A 203 -6.92 -25.52 -1.01
CA ALA A 203 -6.80 -24.58 0.11
C ALA A 203 -8.16 -24.33 0.79
N ILE A 204 -9.21 -24.15 -0.01
CA ILE A 204 -10.59 -23.93 0.47
C ILE A 204 -11.15 -25.19 1.14
N LYS A 205 -10.90 -26.37 0.56
CA LYS A 205 -11.29 -27.65 1.16
C LYS A 205 -10.68 -27.80 2.55
N ARG A 206 -9.37 -27.51 2.69
CA ARG A 206 -8.67 -27.54 3.98
C ARG A 206 -9.15 -26.49 4.96
N LEU A 207 -9.49 -25.28 4.51
CA LEU A 207 -10.11 -24.28 5.38
C LEU A 207 -11.41 -24.78 5.99
N LYS A 208 -12.27 -25.42 5.18
CA LYS A 208 -13.55 -25.95 5.64
C LYS A 208 -13.38 -27.11 6.62
N SER A 209 -12.46 -28.04 6.34
CA SER A 209 -12.21 -29.20 7.22
C SER A 209 -11.51 -28.81 8.52
N ASP A 210 -10.51 -27.93 8.44
CA ASP A 210 -9.58 -27.73 9.55
C ASP A 210 -9.96 -26.54 10.43
N CYS A 211 -10.62 -25.52 9.88
CA CYS A 211 -11.01 -24.33 10.65
C CYS A 211 -12.47 -24.35 11.11
N GLY A 212 -13.19 -25.47 10.96
CA GLY A 212 -14.43 -25.75 11.69
C GLY A 212 -15.43 -24.59 11.64
N ALA A 213 -15.83 -24.03 12.79
CA ALA A 213 -16.69 -22.85 12.92
C ALA A 213 -15.93 -21.57 13.34
N ALA A 214 -14.64 -21.48 13.01
CA ALA A 214 -13.82 -20.33 13.37
C ALA A 214 -14.33 -19.02 12.76
N ASP A 215 -14.11 -17.92 13.47
CA ASP A 215 -14.41 -16.57 13.02
C ASP A 215 -13.45 -16.06 11.93
N TYR A 216 -12.25 -16.63 11.81
CA TYR A 216 -11.36 -16.46 10.67
C TYR A 216 -10.58 -17.74 10.37
N GLY A 217 -10.04 -17.84 9.16
CA GLY A 217 -9.16 -18.93 8.77
C GLY A 217 -8.19 -18.51 7.69
N ASP A 218 -6.93 -18.85 7.89
CA ASP A 218 -5.83 -18.68 6.96
C ASP A 218 -5.29 -20.05 6.54
N MET A 219 -5.28 -20.33 5.25
CA MET A 219 -4.66 -21.51 4.66
C MET A 219 -3.74 -21.11 3.53
N PHE A 220 -2.43 -21.23 3.76
CA PHE A 220 -1.40 -21.02 2.76
C PHE A 220 -0.81 -22.36 2.36
N LEU A 221 -0.95 -22.67 1.08
CA LEU A 221 -0.22 -23.73 0.41
C LEU A 221 1.03 -23.14 -0.26
N ALA A 222 1.94 -23.99 -0.73
CA ALA A 222 3.19 -23.54 -1.35
C ALA A 222 2.97 -22.65 -2.59
N LYS A 223 1.88 -22.84 -3.34
CA LYS A 223 1.59 -22.08 -4.58
C LYS A 223 0.30 -21.27 -4.57
N CYS A 224 -0.48 -21.30 -3.51
CA CYS A 224 -1.70 -20.50 -3.40
C CYS A 224 -2.12 -20.35 -1.94
N TYR A 225 -3.06 -19.45 -1.69
CA TYR A 225 -3.71 -19.36 -0.39
C TYR A 225 -5.20 -19.08 -0.52
N ALA A 226 -5.94 -19.39 0.53
CA ALA A 226 -7.30 -18.93 0.75
C ALA A 226 -7.42 -18.45 2.19
N ARG A 227 -8.16 -17.36 2.40
CA ARG A 227 -8.35 -16.73 3.72
C ARG A 227 -9.77 -16.20 3.85
N TYR A 228 -10.33 -16.24 5.04
CA TYR A 228 -11.60 -15.58 5.36
C TYR A 228 -11.58 -15.00 6.77
N SER A 229 -12.43 -13.99 6.99
CA SER A 229 -12.68 -13.42 8.31
C SER A 229 -14.11 -12.91 8.41
N ALA A 230 -14.72 -13.18 9.55
CA ALA A 230 -15.97 -12.60 10.02
C ALA A 230 -15.70 -11.43 10.97
N ASN A 231 -16.62 -10.47 11.00
CA ASN A 231 -16.69 -9.40 12.02
C ASN A 231 -15.43 -8.52 12.16
N GLY A 232 -14.61 -8.39 11.12
CA GLY A 232 -13.40 -7.54 11.16
C GLY A 232 -12.26 -8.13 11.99
N ALA A 233 -12.23 -9.44 12.23
CA ALA A 233 -11.18 -10.12 13.02
C ALA A 233 -9.75 -9.99 12.45
N HIS A 234 -9.56 -9.35 11.29
CA HIS A 234 -8.25 -8.93 10.77
C HIS A 234 -7.59 -7.77 11.55
N ALA A 235 -8.21 -7.24 12.60
CA ALA A 235 -7.49 -6.43 13.59
C ALA A 235 -6.59 -7.34 14.43
N TYR A 236 -5.41 -7.69 13.90
CA TYR A 236 -4.36 -8.39 14.64
C TYR A 236 -4.12 -7.68 15.98
N SER A 237 -4.48 -8.35 17.08
CA SER A 237 -4.10 -7.93 18.42
C SER A 237 -2.60 -8.17 18.59
N ASN A 238 -1.78 -7.14 18.37
CA ASN A 238 -0.44 -7.14 18.94
C ASN A 238 -0.59 -7.03 20.46
N LYS A 239 -0.43 -8.15 21.16
CA LYS A 239 -0.28 -8.16 22.62
C LYS A 239 1.15 -7.71 22.95
N SER A 240 1.47 -6.45 22.65
CA SER A 240 2.67 -5.79 23.15
C SER A 240 2.26 -4.90 24.32
N HIS A 241 2.74 -5.26 25.51
CA HIS A 241 2.59 -4.52 26.75
C HIS A 241 3.18 -3.11 26.57
N GLY A 242 2.33 -2.14 26.25
CA GLY A 242 2.72 -0.76 25.95
C GLY A 242 1.60 0.19 26.40
N LYS A 243 1.97 1.14 27.23
CA LYS A 243 1.10 2.05 27.98
C LYS A 243 0.11 2.80 27.06
N SER A 244 -1.16 2.76 27.46
CA SER A 244 -2.30 3.43 26.81
C SER A 244 -2.04 4.92 26.54
N GLY A 245 -2.12 5.30 25.27
CA GLY A 245 -2.25 6.67 24.81
C GLY A 245 -3.44 6.77 23.88
N ASN A 246 -4.59 7.22 24.41
CA ASN A 246 -5.84 7.41 23.69
C ASN A 246 -5.69 8.50 22.61
N GLY A 247 -5.55 8.10 21.34
CA GLY A 247 -5.20 8.98 20.22
C GLY A 247 -6.09 8.87 18.98
N GLY A 248 -7.23 8.19 19.07
CA GLY A 248 -8.14 7.99 17.93
C GLY A 248 -9.28 9.01 17.84
N GLU A 249 -9.80 9.47 18.98
CA GLU A 249 -11.00 10.34 19.02
C GLU A 249 -10.70 11.84 18.96
N LYS A 250 -9.45 12.26 19.23
CA LYS A 250 -9.09 13.69 19.28
C LYS A 250 -8.89 14.32 17.90
N LYS A 251 -8.61 13.52 16.87
CA LYS A 251 -8.31 14.06 15.53
C LYS A 251 -9.55 14.60 14.82
N PHE A 252 -10.72 13.98 15.02
CA PHE A 252 -11.99 14.48 14.49
C PHE A 252 -12.44 15.78 15.17
N ALA A 253 -12.26 15.90 16.48
CA ALA A 253 -12.61 17.11 17.24
C ALA A 253 -11.78 18.33 16.80
N ILE A 254 -10.49 18.13 16.48
CA ILE A 254 -9.61 19.21 16.02
C ILE A 254 -10.02 19.72 14.63
N ILE A 255 -10.41 18.84 13.71
CA ILE A 255 -10.79 19.23 12.34
C ILE A 255 -12.12 19.99 12.32
N ILE A 256 -13.11 19.53 13.11
CA ILE A 256 -14.41 20.23 13.22
C ILE A 256 -14.24 21.60 13.88
N GLY A 257 -13.39 21.71 14.90
CA GLY A 257 -13.10 22.98 15.57
C GLY A 257 -12.46 24.01 14.63
N LEU A 258 -11.57 23.58 13.73
CA LEU A 258 -10.86 24.48 12.81
C LEU A 258 -11.79 25.03 11.73
N LEU A 259 -12.70 24.21 11.18
CA LEU A 259 -13.70 24.64 10.20
C LEU A 259 -14.73 25.61 10.82
N ALA A 260 -15.21 25.31 12.03
CA ALA A 260 -16.14 26.19 12.75
C ALA A 260 -15.49 27.54 13.10
N GLY A 261 -14.22 27.53 13.52
CA GLY A 261 -13.46 28.74 13.83
C GLY A 261 -13.28 29.65 12.62
N VAL A 262 -12.94 29.09 11.44
CA VAL A 262 -12.80 29.86 10.20
C VAL A 262 -14.14 30.48 9.78
N ALA A 263 -15.25 29.74 9.89
CA ALA A 263 -16.58 30.26 9.56
C ALA A 263 -16.97 31.46 10.45
N ILE A 264 -16.73 31.37 11.76
CA ILE A 264 -17.02 32.45 12.71
C ILE A 264 -16.16 33.69 12.41
N LEU A 265 -14.88 33.50 12.10
CA LEU A 265 -13.96 34.58 11.79
C LEU A 265 -14.37 35.32 10.51
N VAL A 266 -14.81 34.61 9.48
CA VAL A 266 -15.34 35.22 8.25
C VAL A 266 -16.60 36.03 8.52
N ILE A 267 -17.55 35.49 9.32
CA ILE A 267 -18.78 36.22 9.70
C ILE A 267 -18.44 37.50 10.46
N PHE A 268 -17.48 37.44 11.39
CA PHE A 268 -17.04 38.59 12.16
C PHE A 268 -16.41 39.68 11.28
N LEU A 269 -15.55 39.31 10.31
CA LEU A 269 -14.96 40.26 9.37
C LEU A 269 -16.01 40.91 8.45
N LEU A 270 -17.03 40.17 8.02
CA LEU A 270 -18.15 40.72 7.25
C LEU A 270 -18.98 41.71 8.08
N PHE A 271 -19.15 41.44 9.38
CA PHE A 271 -19.83 42.34 10.30
C PHE A 271 -19.03 43.63 10.53
N LEU A 272 -17.71 43.54 10.72
CA LEU A 272 -16.84 44.72 10.82
C LEU A 272 -16.85 45.55 9.54
N ARG A 273 -16.83 44.91 8.36
CA ARG A 273 -16.94 45.61 7.09
C ARG A 273 -18.28 46.35 6.96
N ARG A 274 -19.39 45.74 7.38
CA ARG A 274 -20.71 46.39 7.45
C ARG A 274 -20.74 47.57 8.41
N ILE A 275 -20.02 47.51 9.53
CA ILE A 275 -19.91 48.62 10.48
C ILE A 275 -19.07 49.75 9.88
N CYS A 276 -17.95 49.43 9.22
CA CYS A 276 -17.11 50.42 8.53
C CYS A 276 -17.83 51.08 7.35
N GLU A 277 -18.71 50.37 6.65
CA GLU A 277 -19.57 50.94 5.59
C GLU A 277 -20.75 51.75 6.19
N GLY A 278 -21.16 51.47 7.43
CA GLY A 278 -22.27 52.13 8.12
C GLY A 278 -21.91 53.39 8.91
N GLN A 279 -20.62 53.64 9.17
CA GLN A 279 -20.15 54.87 9.83
C GLN A 279 -19.50 55.82 8.81
N GLY A 280 -20.31 56.69 8.21
CA GLY A 280 -19.80 57.87 7.52
C GLY A 280 -19.45 58.99 8.50
N LEU A 281 -18.17 59.19 8.81
CA LEU A 281 -17.55 60.42 9.37
C LEU A 281 -16.01 60.24 9.26
N MET A 282 -15.16 61.04 8.61
CA MET A 282 -15.10 62.43 8.11
C MET A 282 -14.30 62.39 6.77
N ARG A 283 -14.59 63.05 5.63
CA ARG A 283 -14.80 64.47 5.25
C ARG A 283 -13.62 65.45 5.52
N HIS A 284 -12.99 65.89 4.41
CA HIS A 284 -12.21 67.12 4.14
C HIS A 284 -10.85 67.29 4.85
N ALA A 285 -9.75 67.75 4.24
CA ALA A 285 -9.62 68.89 3.32
C ALA A 285 -8.24 68.88 2.55
N PRO A 286 -8.02 69.81 1.59
CA PRO A 286 -7.34 69.55 0.30
C PRO A 286 -6.13 70.46 0.00
N TRP A 287 -5.25 70.09 -0.95
CA TRP A 287 -4.49 71.05 -1.78
C TRP A 287 -4.23 70.48 -3.21
N LEU A 288 -4.81 71.18 -4.19
CA LEU A 288 -4.46 71.41 -5.61
C LEU A 288 -3.43 70.48 -6.29
N MET A 289 -3.82 69.73 -7.34
CA MET A 289 -3.85 70.12 -8.77
C MET A 289 -2.49 70.48 -9.41
N ARG A 290 -2.32 69.95 -10.65
CA ARG A 290 -1.41 70.39 -11.74
C ARG A 290 0.05 69.94 -11.58
N LEU A 291 0.79 69.40 -12.56
CA LEU A 291 0.73 69.16 -14.02
C LEU A 291 1.59 67.89 -14.26
N GLY A 292 1.32 67.00 -15.21
CA GLY A 292 1.61 67.22 -16.62
C GLY A 292 2.80 66.37 -17.08
N ALA A 293 2.50 65.35 -17.88
CA ALA A 293 3.29 64.81 -19.00
C ALA A 293 4.59 63.98 -18.74
N PRO A 294 4.89 63.03 -19.65
CA PRO A 294 6.09 62.17 -19.62
C PRO A 294 7.28 62.87 -20.29
N ILE A 295 8.47 62.25 -20.33
CA ILE A 295 9.48 62.24 -21.44
C ILE A 295 10.84 61.70 -20.92
N SER A 296 11.45 60.83 -21.75
CA SER A 296 12.88 60.51 -21.94
C SER A 296 13.74 59.89 -20.83
N GLY A 297 14.20 58.67 -21.10
CA GLY A 297 15.59 58.48 -21.54
C GLY A 297 16.62 57.96 -20.52
N PRO A 298 17.71 57.34 -21.00
CA PRO A 298 18.34 56.16 -20.40
C PRO A 298 19.71 56.45 -19.78
N ALA A 299 20.22 55.55 -18.93
CA ALA A 299 21.65 55.36 -18.70
C ALA A 299 21.92 54.12 -17.82
N ASP A 300 22.75 53.24 -18.37
CA ASP A 300 23.85 52.53 -17.69
C ASP A 300 23.54 51.28 -16.83
N ALA A 301 23.51 50.12 -17.51
CA ALA A 301 24.58 49.09 -17.52
C ALA A 301 25.52 48.92 -16.28
N PRO A 302 26.20 47.76 -16.08
CA PRO A 302 25.91 46.38 -16.54
C PRO A 302 26.53 45.18 -15.73
N TRP A 303 26.27 43.99 -16.27
CA TRP A 303 27.09 42.75 -16.38
C TRP A 303 27.28 41.79 -15.19
N CYS A 304 26.95 40.53 -15.51
CA CYS A 304 27.34 39.28 -14.88
C CYS A 304 28.87 39.09 -14.84
N ALA A 305 29.36 38.33 -13.87
CA ALA A 305 30.66 37.66 -13.98
C ALA A 305 30.59 36.22 -13.44
N ARG A 306 31.00 35.31 -14.32
CA ARG A 306 31.43 33.93 -14.08
C ARG A 306 32.95 33.94 -14.23
N SER A 307 33.68 33.20 -13.39
CA SER A 307 35.07 32.76 -13.61
C SER A 307 35.40 31.76 -12.48
N ASP A 308 35.62 30.48 -12.76
CA ASP A 308 36.78 29.82 -13.38
C ASP A 308 37.89 29.47 -12.38
N ALA A 309 38.36 28.22 -12.49
CA ALA A 309 39.56 27.64 -11.85
C ALA A 309 40.85 28.35 -12.36
N PRO A 310 42.06 28.11 -11.78
CA PRO A 310 42.80 26.85 -12.03
C PRO A 310 43.82 26.39 -10.95
N SER A 311 44.21 25.12 -10.98
CA SER A 311 45.61 24.63 -11.12
C SER A 311 45.60 23.12 -11.38
#